data_AF-A0A135V2V0-F1
#
_entry.id   AF-A0A135V2V0-F1
#
_cell.length_a   1.000
_cell.length_b   1.000
_cell.length_c   1.000
_cell.angle_alpha   90.00
_cell.angle_beta   90.00
_cell.angle_gamma   90.00
#
_symmetry.space_group_name_H-M   'P 1'
#
loop_
_entity.id
_entity.type
_entity.pdbx_description
1 polymer ?
#
loop_
_entity_poly.entity_id
_entity_poly.type
_entity_poly.pdbx_seq_one_letter_code
_entity_poly.pdbx_strand_id
1 'polypeptide(L)'
;MLHNDPDILQLAYWPNPKFTDEDQSNACSTFAQMYNNGGAKCSVQKDISWFRWRKLIWNASFNTVCAITGFDSGAIQDAGGLDILVRPAMRDVVAVAQAAGHVFPDEIPDNIVEFTPKEARLKPSMQIDAVRQKLMEIEVILGNPIRTAKKLGVPVPTLVYLYALLQTKQWAFLNLGK
;
A
#
# COMPACT_ATOMS: atom_id res chain seq x y z
N MET A 1 15.09 4.38 -12.82
CA MET A 1 14.90 4.57 -11.37
C MET A 1 16.29 4.44 -10.76
N LEU A 2 16.90 5.56 -10.34
CA LEU A 2 18.19 5.52 -9.64
C LEU A 2 17.92 5.00 -8.23
N HIS A 3 18.34 3.77 -7.93
CA HIS A 3 18.24 3.19 -6.58
C HIS A 3 19.37 3.72 -5.68
N ASN A 4 19.46 5.05 -5.54
CA ASN A 4 20.47 5.72 -4.72
C ASN A 4 19.91 6.26 -3.40
N ASP A 5 18.62 6.06 -3.15
CA ASP A 5 18.03 6.40 -1.85
C ASP A 5 18.50 5.38 -0.80
N PRO A 6 18.83 5.84 0.43
CA PRO A 6 19.18 4.93 1.50
C PRO A 6 18.04 3.95 1.78
N ASP A 7 18.37 2.69 2.08
CA ASP A 7 17.38 1.70 2.49
C ASP A 7 16.77 2.14 3.83
N ILE A 8 15.46 2.43 3.83
CA ILE A 8 14.73 2.91 5.01
C ILE A 8 13.74 1.82 5.45
N LEU A 9 13.99 1.25 6.62
CA LEU A 9 13.13 0.26 7.24
C LEU A 9 12.38 0.83 8.45
N GLN A 10 11.06 0.69 8.42
CA GLN A 10 10.19 0.91 9.58
C GLN A 10 9.88 -0.44 10.22
N LEU A 11 10.27 -0.63 11.48
CA LEU A 11 10.24 -1.93 12.14
C LEU A 11 9.39 -1.88 13.42
N ALA A 12 8.62 -2.92 13.68
CA ALA A 12 8.09 -3.21 15.01
C ALA A 12 7.93 -4.72 15.17
N TYR A 13 7.86 -5.19 16.42
CA TYR A 13 7.53 -6.58 16.67
C TYR A 13 6.01 -6.80 16.57
N TRP A 14 5.63 -8.02 16.19
CA TRP A 14 4.24 -8.47 16.32
C TRP A 14 4.07 -9.09 17.70
N PRO A 15 3.11 -8.63 18.54
CA PRO A 15 2.93 -9.15 19.88
C PRO A 15 2.71 -10.67 19.89
N ASN A 16 3.51 -11.35 20.68
CA ASN A 16 3.46 -12.79 20.87
C ASN A 16 3.30 -13.10 22.36
N PRO A 17 2.19 -13.72 22.79
CA PRO A 17 1.91 -13.95 24.22
C PRO A 17 2.89 -14.92 24.89
N LYS A 18 3.77 -15.59 24.13
CA LYS A 18 4.81 -16.47 24.67
C LYS A 18 6.02 -15.71 25.23
N PHE A 19 6.18 -14.44 24.91
CA PHE A 19 7.34 -13.63 25.30
C PHE A 19 6.89 -12.39 26.06
N THR A 20 7.75 -11.87 26.94
CA THR A 20 7.47 -10.58 27.57
C THR A 20 7.56 -9.44 26.56
N ASP A 21 6.94 -8.29 26.84
CA ASP A 21 7.11 -7.10 26.00
C ASP A 21 8.59 -6.64 25.97
N GLU A 22 9.32 -6.81 27.07
CA GLU A 22 10.75 -6.49 27.15
C GLU A 22 11.57 -7.36 26.20
N ASP A 23 11.35 -8.69 26.20
CA ASP A 23 12.06 -9.62 25.30
C ASP A 23 11.85 -9.25 23.82
N GLN A 24 10.60 -8.96 23.47
CA GLN A 24 10.22 -8.65 22.08
C GLN A 24 10.77 -7.30 21.65
N SER A 25 10.73 -6.29 22.54
CA SER A 25 11.32 -4.98 22.33
C SER A 25 12.85 -5.07 22.16
N ASN A 26 13.51 -5.87 22.99
CA ASN A 26 14.95 -6.09 22.93
C ASN A 26 15.35 -6.80 21.63
N ALA A 27 14.61 -7.83 21.21
CA ALA A 27 14.85 -8.51 19.93
C ALA A 27 14.68 -7.55 18.73
N CYS A 28 13.62 -6.74 18.75
CA CYS A 28 13.35 -5.73 17.72
C CYS A 28 14.49 -4.70 17.64
N SER A 29 14.93 -4.18 18.79
CA SER A 29 16.02 -3.20 18.88
C SER A 29 17.36 -3.78 18.44
N THR A 30 17.64 -5.02 18.82
CA THR A 30 18.84 -5.76 18.39
C THR A 30 18.89 -5.89 16.87
N PHE A 31 17.78 -6.29 16.24
CA PHE A 31 17.70 -6.36 14.79
C PHE A 31 17.90 -4.98 14.13
N ALA A 32 17.27 -3.93 14.66
CA ALA A 32 17.41 -2.58 14.14
C ALA A 32 18.88 -2.09 14.21
N GLN A 33 19.59 -2.38 15.30
CA GLN A 33 21.02 -2.07 15.43
C GLN A 33 21.87 -2.81 14.41
N MET A 34 21.64 -4.11 14.22
CA MET A 34 22.35 -4.89 13.20
C MET A 34 22.15 -4.31 11.79
N TYR A 35 20.91 -3.92 11.45
CA TYR A 35 20.59 -3.36 10.15
C TYR A 35 21.22 -1.97 9.94
N ASN A 36 21.20 -1.12 10.98
CA ASN A 36 21.85 0.20 10.96
C ASN A 36 23.37 0.08 10.80
N ASN A 37 24.00 -0.88 11.48
CA ASN A 37 25.44 -1.14 11.36
C ASN A 37 25.84 -1.60 9.95
N GLY A 38 24.88 -2.11 9.15
CA GLY A 38 25.07 -2.45 7.74
C GLY A 38 24.95 -1.27 6.77
N GLY A 39 24.70 -0.04 7.25
CA GLY A 39 24.57 1.17 6.43
C GLY A 39 23.15 1.53 5.99
N ALA A 40 22.14 0.74 6.39
CA ALA A 40 20.73 1.07 6.20
C ALA A 40 20.22 2.01 7.31
N LYS A 41 19.03 2.59 7.12
CA LYS A 41 18.32 3.37 8.13
C LYS A 41 17.12 2.57 8.66
N CYS A 42 17.28 1.94 9.81
CA CYS A 42 16.22 1.20 10.49
C CYS A 42 15.73 1.97 11.73
N SER A 43 14.42 2.23 11.79
CA SER A 43 13.78 2.85 12.95
C SER A 43 12.70 1.95 13.52
N VAL A 44 12.79 1.69 14.83
CA VAL A 44 11.76 0.98 15.59
C VAL A 44 10.58 1.91 15.81
N GLN A 45 9.39 1.44 15.48
CA GLN A 45 8.13 2.17 15.53
C GLN A 45 7.22 1.58 16.60
N LYS A 46 6.52 2.46 17.32
CA LYS A 46 5.50 2.05 18.30
C LYS A 46 4.21 1.60 17.61
N ASP A 47 3.81 2.29 16.55
CA ASP A 47 2.61 1.97 15.77
C ASP A 47 3.00 1.65 14.31
N ILE A 48 3.40 0.41 14.07
CA ILE A 48 3.67 -0.06 12.70
C ILE A 48 2.41 -0.13 11.85
N SER A 49 1.23 -0.26 12.46
CA SER A 49 -0.04 -0.34 11.75
C SER A 49 -0.34 0.97 11.05
N TRP A 50 -0.02 2.12 11.65
CA TRP A 50 -0.10 3.42 10.98
C TRP A 50 0.74 3.46 9.69
N PHE A 51 2.01 3.02 9.73
CA PHE A 51 2.87 2.98 8.53
C PHE A 51 2.33 2.03 7.46
N ARG A 52 1.74 0.90 7.87
CA ARG A 52 1.10 -0.05 6.95
C ARG A 52 -0.12 0.58 6.27
N TRP A 53 -0.97 1.27 7.00
CA TRP A 53 -2.10 2.03 6.44
C TRP A 53 -1.62 3.13 5.49
N ARG A 54 -0.61 3.91 5.89
CA ARG A 54 -0.01 4.93 5.02
C ARG A 54 0.46 4.37 3.68
N LYS A 55 1.13 3.21 3.70
CA LYS A 55 1.57 2.52 2.49
C LYS A 55 0.40 2.02 1.65
N LEU A 56 -0.67 1.54 2.29
CA LEU A 56 -1.90 1.13 1.60
C LEU A 56 -2.59 2.28 0.87
N ILE A 57 -2.50 3.52 1.36
CA ILE A 57 -3.10 4.68 0.67
C ILE A 57 -2.58 4.78 -0.77
N TRP A 58 -1.28 4.58 -1.00
CA TRP A 58 -0.71 4.56 -2.35
C TRP A 58 -0.91 3.21 -3.07
N ASN A 59 -0.76 2.10 -2.35
CA ASN A 59 -0.85 0.76 -2.95
C ASN A 59 -2.27 0.38 -3.42
N ALA A 60 -3.31 0.80 -2.71
CA ALA A 60 -4.69 0.54 -3.09
C ALA A 60 -5.23 1.54 -4.14
N SER A 61 -4.44 2.58 -4.47
CA SER A 61 -4.79 3.62 -5.44
C SER A 61 -3.88 3.55 -6.67
N PHE A 62 -2.78 4.31 -6.73
CA PHE A 62 -1.87 4.36 -7.89
C PHE A 62 -1.42 2.97 -8.33
N ASN A 63 -0.93 2.13 -7.40
CA ASN A 63 -0.43 0.79 -7.74
C ASN A 63 -1.54 -0.07 -8.39
N THR A 64 -2.73 -0.09 -7.78
CA THR A 64 -3.90 -0.81 -8.30
C THR A 64 -4.38 -0.25 -9.65
N VAL A 65 -4.52 1.06 -9.80
CA VAL A 65 -5.01 1.69 -11.03
C VAL A 65 -4.01 1.48 -12.19
N CYS A 66 -2.71 1.58 -11.91
CA CYS A 66 -1.66 1.22 -12.87
C CYS A 66 -1.76 -0.25 -13.28
N ALA A 67 -1.98 -1.16 -12.33
CA ALA A 67 -2.13 -2.59 -12.62
C ALA A 67 -3.34 -2.89 -13.51
N ILE A 68 -4.48 -2.22 -13.27
CA ILE A 68 -5.70 -2.39 -14.08
C ILE A 68 -5.51 -1.86 -15.50
N THR A 69 -4.99 -0.64 -15.64
CA THR A 69 -4.88 0.06 -16.94
C THR A 69 -3.66 -0.34 -17.76
N GLY A 70 -2.59 -0.82 -17.11
CA GLY A 70 -1.28 -0.99 -17.72
C GLY A 70 -0.46 0.30 -17.83
N PHE A 71 -1.00 1.44 -17.41
CA PHE A 71 -0.31 2.73 -17.43
C PHE A 71 0.65 2.88 -16.24
N ASP A 72 1.66 3.73 -16.39
CA ASP A 72 2.47 4.21 -15.27
C ASP A 72 1.78 5.36 -14.52
N SER A 73 2.31 5.73 -13.35
CA SER A 73 1.70 6.74 -12.47
C SER A 73 1.52 8.11 -13.12
N GLY A 74 2.37 8.48 -14.09
CA GLY A 74 2.25 9.74 -14.80
C GLY A 74 1.21 9.68 -15.90
N ALA A 75 1.13 8.55 -16.62
CA ALA A 75 0.11 8.35 -17.65
C ALA A 75 -1.31 8.30 -17.06
N ILE A 76 -1.47 7.78 -15.84
CA ILE A 76 -2.72 7.92 -15.07
C ILE A 76 -3.09 9.38 -14.84
N GLN A 77 -2.11 10.23 -14.51
CA GLN A 77 -2.35 11.65 -14.28
C GLN A 77 -2.72 12.37 -15.57
N ASP A 78 -1.99 12.13 -16.66
CA ASP A 78 -2.28 12.71 -17.97
C ASP A 78 -3.69 12.34 -18.47
N ALA A 79 -4.14 11.13 -18.16
CA ALA A 79 -5.48 10.65 -18.50
C ALA A 79 -6.59 11.17 -17.57
N GLY A 80 -6.29 12.02 -16.59
CA GLY A 80 -7.27 12.56 -15.65
C GLY A 80 -7.75 11.55 -14.60
N GLY A 81 -7.00 10.48 -14.33
CA GLY A 81 -7.39 9.41 -13.41
C GLY A 81 -7.37 9.81 -11.93
N LEU A 82 -6.85 11.00 -11.59
CA LEU A 82 -6.67 11.42 -10.19
C LEU A 82 -8.00 11.54 -9.44
N ASP A 83 -8.96 12.29 -9.99
CA ASP A 83 -10.12 12.74 -9.22
C ASP A 83 -11.21 11.66 -9.09
N ILE A 84 -11.30 10.75 -10.05
CA ILE A 84 -12.34 9.71 -10.09
C ILE A 84 -11.83 8.37 -9.55
N LEU A 85 -10.54 8.06 -9.71
CA LEU A 85 -9.99 6.75 -9.33
C LEU A 85 -9.03 6.85 -8.16
N VAL A 86 -7.98 7.66 -8.28
CA VAL A 86 -6.87 7.66 -7.32
C VAL A 86 -7.28 8.26 -5.99
N ARG A 87 -7.76 9.51 -5.96
CA ARG A 87 -8.15 10.20 -4.72
C ARG A 87 -9.31 9.52 -3.99
N PRO A 88 -10.38 9.07 -4.68
CA PRO A 88 -11.45 8.33 -4.01
C PRO A 88 -10.95 7.02 -3.38
N ALA A 89 -10.09 6.26 -4.05
CA ALA A 89 -9.48 5.06 -3.46
C ALA A 89 -8.61 5.37 -2.24
N MET A 90 -7.83 6.47 -2.28
CA MET A 90 -7.06 6.93 -1.13
C MET A 90 -7.97 7.29 0.06
N ARG A 91 -9.06 8.01 -0.20
CA ARG A 91 -10.04 8.39 0.84
C ARG A 91 -10.72 7.18 1.47
N ASP A 92 -11.07 6.17 0.68
CA ASP A 92 -11.61 4.91 1.19
C ASP A 92 -10.63 4.25 2.17
N VAL A 93 -9.33 4.17 1.84
CA VAL A 93 -8.31 3.61 2.74
C VAL A 93 -8.19 4.44 4.02
N VAL A 94 -8.16 5.77 3.91
CA VAL A 94 -8.07 6.68 5.06
C VAL A 94 -9.28 6.51 5.99
N ALA A 95 -10.49 6.45 5.45
CA ALA A 95 -11.71 6.27 6.23
C ALA A 95 -11.67 4.96 7.05
N VAL A 96 -11.20 3.86 6.45
CA VAL A 96 -11.05 2.59 7.17
C VAL A 96 -9.95 2.67 8.22
N ALA A 97 -8.82 3.31 7.90
CA ALA A 97 -7.72 3.46 8.85
C ALA A 97 -8.14 4.29 10.08
N GLN A 98 -8.85 5.39 9.87
CA GLN A 98 -9.40 6.23 10.94
C GLN A 98 -10.40 5.45 11.80
N ALA A 99 -11.33 4.71 11.20
CA ALA A 99 -12.26 3.85 11.94
C ALA A 99 -11.56 2.72 12.70
N ALA A 100 -10.38 2.28 12.23
CA ALA A 100 -9.53 1.30 12.91
C ALA A 100 -8.63 1.92 14.00
N GLY A 101 -8.77 3.23 14.28
CA GLY A 101 -8.03 3.93 15.34
C GLY A 101 -6.71 4.56 14.90
N HIS A 102 -6.41 4.62 13.61
CA HIS A 102 -5.19 5.25 13.08
C HIS A 102 -5.51 6.60 12.43
N VAL A 103 -5.13 7.68 13.10
CA VAL A 103 -5.42 9.05 12.66
C VAL A 103 -4.48 9.45 11.52
N PHE A 104 -5.06 10.00 10.45
CA PHE A 104 -4.34 10.62 9.34
C PHE A 104 -4.85 12.06 9.15
N PRO A 105 -3.98 13.00 8.73
CA PRO A 105 -4.40 14.31 8.27
C PRO A 105 -5.33 14.19 7.06
N ASP A 106 -6.33 15.07 6.95
CA ASP A 106 -7.30 15.05 5.85
C ASP A 106 -6.63 15.29 4.48
N GLU A 107 -5.51 16.01 4.48
CA GLU A 107 -4.71 16.35 3.30
C GLU A 107 -3.82 15.17 2.83
N ILE A 108 -3.80 14.03 3.54
CA ILE A 108 -2.90 12.93 3.19
C ILE A 108 -3.06 12.42 1.75
N PRO A 109 -4.26 12.35 1.12
CA PRO A 109 -4.39 11.98 -0.28
C PRO A 109 -3.74 13.01 -1.21
N ASP A 110 -3.90 14.30 -0.91
CA ASP A 110 -3.32 15.39 -1.70
C ASP A 110 -1.81 15.40 -1.61
N ASN A 111 -1.27 15.27 -0.39
CA ASN A 111 0.16 15.14 -0.16
C ASN A 111 0.75 13.94 -0.94
N ILE A 112 0.10 12.77 -0.91
CA ILE A 112 0.61 11.59 -1.62
C ILE A 112 0.61 11.78 -3.14
N VAL A 113 -0.40 12.48 -3.69
CA VAL A 113 -0.42 12.83 -5.12
C VAL A 113 0.71 13.80 -5.46
N GLU A 114 0.93 14.83 -4.65
CA GLU A 114 2.04 15.79 -4.85
C GLU A 114 3.42 15.11 -4.75
N PHE A 115 3.59 14.17 -3.81
CA PHE A 115 4.79 13.34 -3.70
C PHE A 115 4.94 12.29 -4.83
N THR A 116 3.95 12.16 -5.72
CA THR A 116 3.97 11.28 -6.89
C THR A 116 3.96 12.12 -8.18
N PRO A 117 5.03 12.86 -8.50
CA PRO A 117 5.04 13.74 -9.67
C PRO A 117 4.85 12.95 -10.97
N LYS A 118 4.07 13.50 -11.90
CA LYS A 118 3.75 12.82 -13.17
C LYS A 118 5.01 12.47 -13.98
N GLU A 119 6.06 13.27 -13.87
CA GLU A 119 7.35 13.10 -14.56
C GLU A 119 8.09 11.84 -14.10
N ALA A 120 7.82 11.35 -12.89
CA ALA A 120 8.47 10.16 -12.36
C ALA A 120 8.08 8.87 -13.10
N ARG A 121 6.92 8.87 -13.79
CA ARG A 121 6.42 7.75 -14.62
C ARG A 121 6.62 6.39 -13.93
N LEU A 122 6.22 6.30 -12.67
CA LEU A 122 6.51 5.15 -11.81
C LEU A 122 5.73 3.94 -12.29
N LYS A 123 6.44 2.81 -12.42
CA LYS A 123 5.87 1.49 -12.71
C LYS A 123 5.79 0.66 -11.44
N PRO A 124 4.62 0.59 -10.77
CA PRO A 124 4.48 -0.08 -9.49
C PRO A 124 4.56 -1.61 -9.61
N SER A 125 4.83 -2.28 -8.49
CA SER A 125 5.02 -3.74 -8.43
C SER A 125 3.85 -4.53 -9.01
N MET A 126 2.60 -4.18 -8.66
CA MET A 126 1.44 -4.93 -9.13
C MET A 126 1.18 -4.74 -10.62
N GLN A 127 1.55 -3.57 -11.19
CA GLN A 127 1.54 -3.37 -12.64
C GLN A 127 2.57 -4.28 -13.32
N ILE A 128 3.77 -4.42 -12.74
CA ILE A 128 4.79 -5.34 -13.25
C ILE A 128 4.28 -6.78 -13.20
N ASP A 129 3.63 -7.18 -12.10
CA ASP A 129 3.02 -8.51 -11.99
C ASP A 129 1.90 -8.73 -13.01
N ALA A 130 1.02 -7.74 -13.20
CA ALA A 130 -0.04 -7.80 -14.21
C ALA A 130 0.52 -7.96 -15.64
N VAL A 131 1.54 -7.18 -15.99
CA VAL A 131 2.20 -7.24 -17.31
C VAL A 131 2.88 -8.60 -17.52
N ARG A 132 3.45 -9.16 -16.44
CA ARG A 132 4.08 -10.49 -16.45
C ARG A 132 3.09 -11.64 -16.23
N GLN A 133 1.78 -11.34 -16.15
CA GLN A 133 0.71 -12.31 -15.90
C GLN A 133 0.98 -13.18 -14.65
N LYS A 134 1.54 -12.57 -13.60
CA LYS A 134 1.77 -13.20 -12.30
C LYS A 134 0.63 -12.90 -11.35
N LEU A 135 0.47 -13.76 -10.35
CA LEU A 135 -0.46 -13.52 -9.24
C LEU A 135 -0.10 -12.21 -8.54
N MET A 136 -1.10 -11.34 -8.39
CA MET A 136 -0.98 -10.04 -7.75
C MET A 136 -1.38 -10.12 -6.27
N GLU A 137 -0.88 -9.19 -5.46
CA GLU A 137 -1.19 -9.05 -4.03
C GLU A 137 -2.60 -8.48 -3.75
N ILE A 138 -3.62 -8.88 -4.53
CA ILE A 138 -4.99 -8.36 -4.49
C ILE A 138 -5.59 -8.46 -3.08
N GLU A 139 -5.48 -9.63 -2.46
CA GLU A 139 -6.05 -9.88 -1.14
C GLU A 139 -5.39 -9.08 -0.02
N VAL A 140 -4.09 -8.80 -0.17
CA VAL A 140 -3.33 -8.06 0.84
C VAL A 140 -3.62 -6.57 0.75
N ILE A 141 -3.63 -6.04 -0.48
CA ILE A 141 -3.73 -4.59 -0.72
C ILE A 141 -5.18 -4.09 -0.74
N LEU A 142 -6.13 -4.88 -1.26
CA LEU A 142 -7.53 -4.49 -1.38
C LEU A 142 -8.44 -5.36 -0.50
N GLY A 143 -8.25 -6.68 -0.50
CA GLY A 143 -9.11 -7.61 0.25
C GLY A 143 -9.12 -7.34 1.76
N ASN A 144 -7.94 -7.16 2.36
CA ASN A 144 -7.80 -6.86 3.80
C ASN A 144 -8.51 -5.57 4.21
N PRO A 145 -8.24 -4.39 3.61
CA PRO A 145 -8.94 -3.17 4.00
C PRO A 145 -10.45 -3.24 3.75
N ILE A 146 -10.92 -3.90 2.68
CA ILE A 146 -12.36 -4.11 2.44
C ILE A 146 -12.99 -4.97 3.55
N ARG A 147 -12.34 -6.05 3.97
CA ARG A 147 -12.81 -6.88 5.10
C ARG A 147 -12.85 -6.09 6.40
N THR A 148 -11.86 -5.25 6.66
CA THR A 148 -11.84 -4.36 7.83
C THR A 148 -12.97 -3.34 7.76
N ALA A 149 -13.17 -2.69 6.60
CA ALA A 149 -14.25 -1.74 6.37
C ALA A 149 -15.62 -2.36 6.68
N LYS A 150 -15.86 -3.58 6.19
CA LYS A 150 -17.10 -4.32 6.46
C LYS A 150 -17.32 -4.58 7.95
N LYS A 151 -16.27 -4.95 8.70
CA LYS A 151 -16.36 -5.19 10.15
C LYS A 151 -16.67 -3.92 10.94
N LEU A 152 -16.16 -2.78 10.47
CA LEU A 152 -16.31 -1.48 11.12
C LEU A 152 -17.51 -0.66 10.60
N GLY A 153 -18.24 -1.17 9.60
CA GLY A 153 -19.38 -0.45 9.01
C GLY A 153 -18.99 0.76 8.16
N VAL A 154 -17.77 0.78 7.61
CA VAL A 154 -17.27 1.89 6.78
C VAL A 154 -17.52 1.59 5.29
N PRO A 155 -18.18 2.49 4.53
CA PRO A 155 -18.32 2.33 3.09
C PRO A 155 -16.99 2.61 2.38
N VAL A 156 -16.63 1.72 1.44
CA VAL A 156 -15.42 1.83 0.60
C VAL A 156 -15.70 1.47 -0.87
N PRO A 157 -16.59 2.22 -1.54
CA PRO A 157 -17.09 1.86 -2.87
C PRO A 157 -15.99 1.78 -3.92
N THR A 158 -15.02 2.70 -3.91
CA THR A 158 -13.95 2.73 -4.90
C THR A 158 -13.04 1.51 -4.74
N LEU A 159 -12.68 1.13 -3.51
CA LEU A 159 -11.89 -0.08 -3.27
C LEU A 159 -12.62 -1.34 -3.74
N VAL A 160 -13.93 -1.44 -3.51
CA VAL A 160 -14.73 -2.58 -3.96
C VAL A 160 -14.72 -2.72 -5.49
N TYR A 161 -14.87 -1.61 -6.22
CA TYR A 161 -14.81 -1.64 -7.68
C TYR A 161 -13.41 -1.99 -8.20
N LEU A 162 -12.37 -1.37 -7.65
CA LEU A 162 -10.99 -1.66 -8.04
C LEU A 162 -10.60 -3.12 -7.74
N TYR A 163 -11.05 -3.66 -6.61
CA TYR A 163 -10.87 -5.06 -6.25
C TYR A 163 -11.51 -5.99 -7.28
N ALA A 164 -12.78 -5.76 -7.63
CA ALA A 164 -13.48 -6.59 -8.62
C ALA A 164 -12.80 -6.54 -10.00
N LEU A 165 -12.45 -5.35 -10.49
CA LEU A 165 -11.76 -5.17 -11.78
C LEU A 165 -10.41 -5.91 -11.80
N LEU A 166 -9.64 -5.80 -10.73
CA LEU A 166 -8.34 -6.43 -10.63
C LEU A 166 -8.44 -7.96 -10.53
N GLN A 167 -9.44 -8.48 -9.80
CA GLN A 167 -9.73 -9.91 -9.77
C GLN A 167 -10.13 -10.44 -11.15
N THR A 168 -11.00 -9.73 -11.89
CA THR A 168 -11.38 -10.12 -13.25
C THR A 168 -10.18 -10.08 -14.20
N LYS A 169 -9.34 -9.05 -14.11
CA LYS A 169 -8.10 -8.98 -14.89
C LYS A 169 -7.16 -10.15 -14.58
N GLN A 170 -7.00 -10.50 -13.30
CA GLN A 170 -6.21 -11.65 -12.88
C GLN A 170 -6.77 -12.96 -13.40
N TRP A 171 -8.07 -13.16 -13.23
CA TRP A 171 -8.75 -14.33 -13.74
C TRP A 171 -8.55 -14.47 -15.25
N ALA A 172 -8.66 -13.38 -16.01
CA ALA A 172 -8.48 -13.38 -17.45
C ALA A 172 -7.08 -13.88 -17.86
N PHE A 173 -6.00 -13.39 -17.23
CA PHE A 173 -4.66 -13.88 -17.58
C PHE A 173 -4.43 -15.35 -17.19
N LEU A 174 -5.10 -15.86 -16.14
CA LEU A 174 -4.95 -17.27 -15.71
C LEU A 174 -5.78 -18.25 -16.54
N ASN A 175 -6.89 -17.81 -17.13
CA ASN A 175 -7.89 -18.70 -17.71
C ASN A 175 -8.16 -18.45 -19.20
N LEU A 176 -8.02 -17.21 -19.67
CA LEU A 176 -8.16 -16.86 -21.09
C LEU A 176 -6.79 -16.86 -21.81
N GLY A 177 -5.69 -16.91 -21.05
CA GLY A 177 -4.33 -16.97 -21.57
C GLY A 177 -3.92 -18.37 -22.02
N LYS A 178 -4.33 -18.74 -23.23
CA LYS A 178 -3.51 -19.43 -24.25
C LYS A 178 -3.84 -18.86 -25.62
#